data_AF-A0A6A7YQ45-F1
#
_entry.id   AF-A0A6A7YQ45-F1
#
_cell.length_a   1.000
_cell.length_b   1.000
_cell.length_c   1.000
_cell.angle_alpha   90.00
_cell.angle_beta   90.00
_cell.angle_gamma   90.00
#
_symmetry.space_group_name_H-M   'P 1'
#
loop_
_entity.id
_entity.type
_entity.pdbx_description
1 polymer ?
#
loop_
_entity_poly.entity_id
_entity_poly.type
_entity_poly.pdbx_seq_one_letter_code
_entity_poly.pdbx_strand_id
1 'polypeptide(L)'
;MSPYERIEALDNYVAHIEVITSLLSVYDNDITELASAAMKNATKRKGGILSGMDRKEEISVRDAAILHQARHLLDKGLHRRNLTTKVHRWLENQVSLPSQQRPDWLPPEVDKALTRRQVDAILNRHGVV
;
A
#
# COMPACT_ATOMS: atom_id res chain seq x y z
N MET A 1 -6.42 27.28 9.90
CA MET A 1 -7.08 26.07 10.39
C MET A 1 -6.06 25.28 11.20
N SER A 2 -6.32 25.12 12.49
CA SER A 2 -5.45 24.36 13.38
C SER A 2 -5.51 22.86 13.05
N PRO A 3 -4.49 22.07 13.42
CA PRO A 3 -4.52 20.62 13.23
C PRO A 3 -5.74 19.94 13.88
N TYR A 4 -6.23 20.50 14.99
CA TYR A 4 -7.41 20.00 15.70
C TYR A 4 -8.70 20.25 14.94
N GLU A 5 -8.89 21.46 14.40
CA GLU A 5 -10.05 21.79 13.55
C GLU A 5 -10.11 20.91 12.29
N ARG A 6 -8.95 20.53 11.75
CA ARG A 6 -8.87 19.63 10.60
C ARG A 6 -9.26 18.19 10.96
N ILE A 7 -8.88 17.72 12.14
CA ILE A 7 -9.25 16.38 12.64
C ILE A 7 -10.76 16.33 12.90
N GLU A 8 -11.31 17.35 13.54
CA GLU A 8 -12.74 17.46 13.84
C GLU A 8 -13.59 17.56 12.55
N ALA A 9 -13.13 18.32 11.54
CA ALA A 9 -13.79 18.38 10.25
C ALA A 9 -13.80 17.02 9.53
N LEU A 10 -12.72 16.25 9.64
CA LEU A 10 -12.63 14.90 9.07
C LEU A 10 -13.53 13.91 9.81
N ASP A 11 -13.63 14.00 11.13
CA ASP A 11 -14.51 13.16 11.92
C ASP A 11 -15.99 13.42 11.60
N ASN A 12 -16.37 14.70 11.45
CA ASN A 12 -17.71 15.08 11.01
C ASN A 12 -18.01 14.62 9.58
N TYR A 13 -17.01 14.65 8.68
CA TYR A 13 -17.15 14.17 7.31
C TYR A 13 -17.34 12.65 7.24
N VAL A 14 -16.60 11.89 8.06
CA VAL A 14 -16.76 10.42 8.17
C VAL A 14 -18.15 10.07 8.69
N ALA A 15 -18.64 10.78 9.73
CA ALA A 15 -19.98 10.56 10.26
C ALA A 15 -21.09 10.82 9.22
N HIS A 16 -20.91 11.81 8.35
CA HIS A 16 -21.86 12.07 7.25
C HIS A 16 -21.82 10.97 6.19
N ILE A 17 -20.63 10.45 5.86
CA ILE A 17 -20.51 9.34 4.92
C ILE A 17 -21.12 8.06 5.49
N GLU A 18 -20.96 7.76 6.78
CA GLU A 18 -21.62 6.62 7.45
C GLU A 18 -23.14 6.62 7.29
N VAL A 19 -23.76 7.80 7.40
CA VAL A 19 -25.21 7.95 7.23
C VAL A 19 -25.62 7.75 5.76
N ILE A 20 -24.87 8.33 4.81
CA ILE A 20 -25.14 8.20 3.37
C ILE A 20 -25.01 6.76 2.91
N THR A 21 -24.01 6.02 3.40
CA THR A 21 -23.80 4.61 3.02
C THR A 21 -24.82 3.67 3.65
N SER A 22 -25.24 3.94 4.88
CA SER A 22 -26.36 3.23 5.52
C SER A 22 -27.66 3.42 4.72
N LEU A 23 -27.91 4.62 4.19
CA LEU A 23 -29.06 4.89 3.30
C LEU A 23 -28.94 4.19 1.93
N LEU A 24 -27.73 4.14 1.35
CA LEU A 24 -27.49 3.44 0.08
C LEU A 24 -27.62 1.91 0.20
N SER A 25 -27.35 1.34 1.38
CA SER A 25 -27.52 -0.10 1.64
C SER A 25 -28.96 -0.61 1.65
N VAL A 26 -29.93 0.30 1.61
CA VAL A 26 -31.34 -0.04 1.41
C VAL A 26 -31.64 -0.30 -0.07
N TYR A 27 -30.79 0.16 -0.98
CA TYR A 27 -31.04 0.14 -2.43
C TYR A 27 -30.10 -0.76 -3.23
N ASP A 28 -28.85 -0.96 -2.79
CA ASP A 28 -27.91 -1.82 -3.52
C ASP A 28 -26.74 -2.33 -2.64
N ASN A 29 -26.50 -3.64 -2.64
CA ASN A 29 -25.45 -4.27 -1.83
C ASN A 29 -24.04 -3.98 -2.36
N ASP A 30 -23.88 -3.85 -3.68
CA ASP A 30 -22.56 -3.65 -4.29
C ASP A 30 -22.01 -2.23 -3.98
N ILE A 31 -22.91 -1.24 -3.91
CA ILE A 31 -22.57 0.13 -3.50
C ILE A 31 -22.18 0.17 -2.02
N THR A 32 -22.81 -0.67 -1.20
CA THR A 32 -22.55 -0.76 0.24
C THR A 32 -21.16 -1.29 0.54
N GLU A 33 -20.74 -2.36 -0.13
CA GLU A 33 -19.40 -2.92 0.03
C GLU A 33 -18.32 -1.95 -0.43
N LEU A 34 -18.52 -1.33 -1.60
CA LEU A 34 -17.58 -0.35 -2.14
C LEU A 34 -17.43 0.86 -1.20
N ALA A 35 -18.54 1.35 -0.66
CA ALA A 35 -18.51 2.50 0.22
C ALA A 35 -17.95 2.16 1.62
N SER A 36 -18.23 0.97 2.14
CA SER A 36 -17.60 0.46 3.37
C SER A 36 -16.08 0.32 3.22
N ALA A 37 -15.61 -0.18 2.06
CA ALA A 37 -14.18 -0.27 1.75
C ALA A 37 -13.53 1.12 1.63
N ALA A 38 -14.21 2.06 0.95
CA ALA A 38 -13.75 3.44 0.84
C ALA A 38 -13.65 4.13 2.21
N MET A 39 -14.63 3.91 3.10
CA MET A 39 -14.62 4.45 4.46
C MET A 39 -13.53 3.82 5.31
N LYS A 40 -13.34 2.50 5.28
CA LYS A 40 -12.20 1.86 5.95
C LYS A 40 -10.87 2.45 5.49
N ASN A 41 -10.71 2.67 4.18
CA ASN A 41 -9.51 3.30 3.63
C ASN A 41 -9.37 4.77 4.03
N ALA A 42 -10.46 5.53 4.11
CA ALA A 42 -10.44 6.92 4.58
C ALA A 42 -10.10 7.01 6.08
N THR A 43 -10.65 6.12 6.91
CA THR A 43 -10.39 6.07 8.36
C THR A 43 -8.95 5.63 8.66
N LYS A 44 -8.37 4.70 7.89
CA LYS A 44 -6.93 4.37 7.93
C LYS A 44 -6.03 5.57 7.63
N ARG A 45 -6.58 6.60 6.96
CA ARG A 45 -5.86 7.78 6.45
C ARG A 45 -6.30 9.09 7.11
N LYS A 46 -6.87 9.08 8.32
CA LYS A 46 -7.28 10.31 9.03
C LYS A 46 -6.17 11.38 8.93
N GLY A 47 -6.48 12.49 8.25
CA GLY A 47 -5.57 13.63 8.07
C GLY A 47 -4.68 13.61 6.82
N GLY A 48 -4.78 12.59 5.96
CA GLY A 48 -3.82 12.34 4.89
C GLY A 48 -2.54 11.66 5.38
N ILE A 49 -2.57 11.11 6.60
CA ILE A 49 -1.44 10.45 7.25
C ILE A 49 -1.89 9.04 7.63
N LEU A 50 -1.18 8.02 7.12
CA LEU A 50 -1.35 6.64 7.57
C LEU A 50 -1.02 6.53 9.06
N SER A 51 -1.86 5.86 9.83
CA SER A 51 -1.53 5.47 11.20
C SER A 51 -0.21 4.69 11.22
N GLY A 52 0.57 4.80 12.29
CA GLY A 52 1.86 4.11 12.42
C GLY A 52 1.73 2.58 12.28
N MET A 53 0.61 2.00 12.70
CA MET A 53 0.30 0.57 12.53
C MET A 53 0.04 0.23 11.07
N ASP A 54 -0.79 1.00 10.38
CA ASP A 54 -1.09 0.79 8.95
C ASP A 54 0.16 0.96 8.09
N ARG A 55 1.03 1.92 8.43
CA ARG A 55 2.32 2.10 7.76
C ARG A 55 3.25 0.91 7.95
N LYS A 56 3.26 0.31 9.15
CA LYS A 56 4.06 -0.90 9.43
C LYS A 56 3.53 -2.10 8.64
N GLU A 57 2.21 -2.23 8.53
CA GLU A 57 1.58 -3.29 7.75
C GLU A 57 1.88 -3.15 6.25
N GLU A 58 1.71 -1.95 5.69
CA GLU A 58 2.04 -1.68 4.28
C GLU A 58 3.50 -2.01 3.96
N ILE A 59 4.44 -1.60 4.84
CA ILE A 59 5.86 -1.96 4.72
C ILE A 59 6.03 -3.49 4.76
N SER A 60 5.35 -4.17 5.68
CA SER A 60 5.41 -5.63 5.84
C SER A 60 4.97 -6.37 4.57
N VAL A 61 3.82 -5.98 3.99
CA VAL A 61 3.28 -6.62 2.77
C VAL A 61 4.17 -6.35 1.56
N ARG A 62 4.66 -5.11 1.40
CA ARG A 62 5.59 -4.78 0.31
C ARG A 62 6.91 -5.54 0.43
N ASP A 63 7.48 -5.60 1.63
CA ASP A 63 8.75 -6.30 1.86
C ASP A 63 8.57 -7.81 1.60
N ALA A 64 7.40 -8.39 1.95
CA ALA A 64 7.06 -9.77 1.58
C ALA A 64 7.02 -10.00 0.06
N ALA A 65 6.43 -9.07 -0.71
CA ALA A 65 6.41 -9.14 -2.17
C ALA A 65 7.82 -9.06 -2.78
N ILE A 66 8.68 -8.20 -2.23
CA ILE A 66 10.09 -8.09 -2.61
C ILE A 66 10.83 -9.42 -2.38
N LEU A 67 10.63 -10.05 -1.22
CA LEU A 67 11.25 -11.33 -0.89
C LEU A 67 10.75 -12.46 -1.79
N HIS A 68 9.45 -12.48 -2.08
CA HIS A 68 8.87 -13.46 -2.99
C HIS A 68 9.49 -13.36 -4.39
N GLN A 69 9.58 -12.14 -4.94
CA GLN A 69 10.22 -11.95 -6.24
C GLN A 69 11.71 -12.32 -6.23
N ALA A 70 12.42 -12.01 -5.14
CA ALA A 70 13.83 -12.37 -5.01
C ALA A 70 14.03 -13.90 -5.04
N ARG A 71 13.22 -14.66 -4.29
CA ARG A 71 13.25 -16.14 -4.30
C ARG A 71 12.92 -16.70 -5.69
N HIS A 72 11.87 -16.21 -6.32
CA HIS A 72 11.50 -16.62 -7.67
C HIS A 72 12.62 -16.38 -8.70
N LEU A 73 13.39 -15.29 -8.58
CA LEU A 73 14.55 -15.05 -9.43
C LEU A 73 15.71 -16.01 -9.13
N LEU A 74 15.95 -16.34 -7.86
CA LEU A 74 16.94 -17.35 -7.46
C LEU A 74 16.58 -18.74 -7.99
N ASP A 75 15.31 -19.13 -7.89
CA ASP A 75 14.80 -20.42 -8.40
C ASP A 75 14.95 -20.52 -9.92
N LYS A 76 14.91 -19.39 -10.62
CA LYS A 76 15.23 -19.27 -12.05
C LYS A 76 16.74 -19.29 -12.37
N GLY A 77 17.58 -19.54 -11.37
CA GLY A 77 19.04 -19.62 -11.53
C GLY A 77 19.75 -18.27 -11.57
N LEU A 78 19.11 -17.17 -11.15
CA LEU A 78 19.79 -15.88 -11.09
C LEU A 78 20.85 -15.90 -9.99
N HIS A 79 22.07 -15.49 -10.32
CA HIS A 79 23.16 -15.40 -9.33
C HIS A 79 22.90 -14.29 -8.30
N ARG A 80 23.13 -14.57 -7.01
CA ARG A 80 22.92 -13.63 -5.87
C ARG A 80 23.49 -12.23 -6.10
N ARG A 81 24.72 -12.12 -6.62
CA ARG A 81 25.38 -10.84 -6.99
C ARG A 81 24.54 -9.88 -7.86
N ASN A 82 23.60 -10.41 -8.65
CA ASN A 82 22.74 -9.63 -9.54
C ASN A 82 21.32 -9.45 -9.00
N LEU A 83 20.99 -10.08 -7.87
CA LEU A 83 19.63 -10.19 -7.36
C LEU A 83 19.06 -8.83 -6.98
N THR A 84 19.76 -8.07 -6.14
CA THR A 84 19.34 -6.73 -5.70
C THR A 84 19.02 -5.82 -6.89
N THR A 85 19.86 -5.82 -7.93
CA THR A 85 19.66 -5.01 -9.14
C THR A 85 18.42 -5.44 -9.92
N LYS A 86 18.19 -6.74 -10.07
CA LYS A 86 17.03 -7.26 -10.81
C LYS A 86 15.72 -7.05 -10.05
N VAL A 87 15.74 -7.22 -8.73
CA VAL A 87 14.58 -6.94 -7.86
C VAL A 87 14.25 -5.44 -7.87
N HIS A 88 15.26 -4.56 -7.77
CA HIS A 88 15.06 -3.11 -7.88
C HIS A 88 14.40 -2.73 -9.20
N ARG A 89 14.92 -3.22 -10.33
CA ARG A 89 14.35 -2.94 -11.66
C ARG A 89 12.93 -3.48 -11.81
N TRP A 90 12.65 -4.64 -11.23
CA TRP A 90 11.28 -5.16 -11.19
C TRP A 90 10.36 -4.23 -10.39
N LEU A 91 10.81 -3.73 -9.23
CA LEU A 91 10.03 -2.82 -8.40
C LEU A 91 9.76 -1.48 -9.11
N GLU A 92 10.76 -0.92 -9.81
CA GLU A 92 10.60 0.27 -10.66
C GLU A 92 9.52 0.05 -11.73
N ASN A 93 9.52 -1.13 -12.37
CA ASN A 93 8.50 -1.47 -13.35
C ASN A 93 7.10 -1.58 -12.71
N GLN A 94 6.97 -2.15 -11.50
CA GLN A 94 5.68 -2.24 -10.81
C GLN A 94 5.12 -0.84 -10.47
N VAL A 95 5.98 0.07 -9.99
CA VAL A 95 5.59 1.46 -9.67
C VAL A 95 5.22 2.26 -10.92
N SER A 96 5.86 1.96 -12.04
CA SER A 96 5.59 2.60 -13.33
C SER A 96 4.26 2.18 -13.95
N LEU A 97 3.62 1.11 -13.45
CA LEU A 97 2.31 0.69 -13.95
C LEU A 97 1.25 1.75 -13.62
N PRO A 98 0.25 1.93 -14.50
CA PRO A 98 -0.94 2.72 -14.17
C PRO A 98 -1.57 2.20 -12.87
N SER A 99 -2.10 3.09 -12.03
CA SER A 99 -2.65 2.73 -10.71
C SER A 99 -3.67 1.60 -10.74
N GLN A 100 -4.45 1.47 -11.82
CA GLN A 100 -5.44 0.39 -12.02
C GLN A 100 -4.83 -0.99 -12.31
N GLN A 101 -3.55 -1.05 -12.72
CA GLN A 101 -2.83 -2.28 -13.04
C GLN A 101 -1.78 -2.64 -11.98
N ARG A 102 -1.66 -1.83 -10.92
CA ARG A 102 -0.72 -2.10 -9.85
C ARG A 102 -1.22 -3.26 -8.99
N PRO A 103 -0.31 -4.10 -8.49
CA PRO A 103 -0.68 -5.17 -7.57
C PRO A 103 -1.15 -4.60 -6.22
N ASP A 104 -2.03 -5.31 -5.52
CA ASP A 104 -2.68 -4.84 -4.29
C ASP A 104 -1.71 -4.43 -3.17
N TRP A 105 -0.52 -5.03 -3.13
CA TRP A 105 0.52 -4.69 -2.15
C TRP A 105 1.22 -3.36 -2.44
N LEU A 106 1.00 -2.76 -3.62
CA LEU A 106 1.58 -1.50 -4.04
C LEU A 106 0.47 -0.43 -4.13
N PRO A 107 0.29 0.38 -3.08
CA PRO A 107 -0.74 1.40 -3.07
C PRO A 107 -0.59 2.39 -4.24
N PRO A 108 -1.71 2.92 -4.76
CA PRO A 108 -1.69 3.82 -5.90
C PRO A 108 -0.99 5.16 -5.61
N GLU A 109 -0.79 5.53 -4.35
CA GLU A 109 -0.07 6.74 -3.92
C GLU A 109 1.46 6.57 -3.91
N VAL A 110 1.96 5.35 -4.10
CA VAL A 110 3.40 5.10 -4.18
C VAL A 110 3.88 5.52 -5.57
N ASP A 111 4.42 6.73 -5.64
CA ASP A 111 4.93 7.30 -6.89
C ASP A 111 6.40 6.95 -7.17
N LYS A 112 7.11 6.44 -6.15
CA LYS A 112 8.54 6.12 -6.24
C LYS A 112 8.84 4.76 -5.66
N ALA A 113 9.61 3.97 -6.41
CA ALA A 113 10.16 2.72 -5.93
C ALA A 113 11.16 2.95 -4.79
N LEU A 114 11.33 1.92 -3.95
CA LEU A 114 12.45 1.88 -3.01
C LEU A 114 13.77 1.96 -3.77
N THR A 115 14.72 2.70 -3.21
CA THR A 115 16.08 2.76 -3.76
C THR A 115 16.73 1.38 -3.71
N ARG A 116 17.70 1.14 -4.61
CA ARG A 116 18.48 -0.11 -4.62
C ARG A 116 19.10 -0.44 -3.26
N ARG A 117 19.56 0.56 -2.52
CA ARG A 117 20.12 0.40 -1.16
C ARG A 117 19.08 -0.07 -0.15
N GLN A 118 17.84 0.41 -0.24
CA GLN A 118 16.75 -0.04 0.62
C GLN A 118 16.33 -1.48 0.29
N VAL A 119 16.26 -1.82 -1.01
CA VAL A 119 16.02 -3.21 -1.44
C VAL A 119 17.11 -4.13 -0.90
N ASP A 120 18.38 -3.74 -1.02
CA ASP A 120 19.52 -4.51 -0.50
C ASP A 120 19.41 -4.75 1.01
N ALA A 121 19.08 -3.70 1.77
CA ALA A 121 18.90 -3.81 3.22
C ALA A 121 17.77 -4.77 3.61
N ILE A 122 16.66 -4.78 2.86
CA ILE A 122 15.57 -5.74 3.06
C ILE A 122 16.07 -7.16 2.78
N LEU A 123 16.70 -7.39 1.63
CA LEU A 123 17.18 -8.72 1.26
C LEU A 123 18.22 -9.27 2.24
N ASN A 124 19.16 -8.44 2.69
CA ASN A 124 20.18 -8.79 3.69
C ASN A 124 19.55 -9.12 5.05
N ARG A 125 18.57 -8.32 5.51
CA ARG A 125 17.86 -8.57 6.78
C ARG A 125 17.20 -9.96 6.80
N HIS A 126 16.81 -10.47 5.64
CA HIS A 126 16.15 -11.77 5.48
C HIS A 126 17.08 -12.87 4.95
N GLY A 127 18.40 -12.64 4.86
CA GLY A 127 19.40 -13.65 4.48
C GLY A 127 19.31 -14.14 3.03
N VAL A 128 18.72 -13.34 2.14
CA VAL A 128 18.54 -13.71 0.73
C VAL A 128 19.79 -13.40 -0.10
N VAL A 129 20.50 -12.32 0.25
CA VAL A 129 21.76 -11.88 -0.38
C VAL A 129 22.88 -11.97 0.64
#